data_AF-A0A7S0WY68-F1
#
_entry.id   AF-A0A7S0WY68-F1
#
_cell.length_a   1.000
_cell.length_b   1.000
_cell.length_c   1.000
_cell.angle_alpha   90.00
_cell.angle_beta   90.00
_cell.angle_gamma   90.00
#
_symmetry.space_group_name_H-M   'P 1'
#
loop_
_entity.id
_entity.type
_entity.pdbx_description
1 polymer ?
#
loop_
_entity_poly.entity_id
_entity_poly.type
_entity_poly.pdbx_seq_one_letter_code
_entity_poly.pdbx_strand_id
1 'polypeptide(L)'
;SVRVGAKMAHQNGHHSPMERVFPEAKLSLDQADPELAAIIKDEKVRQWKGIELIASENFTSAPVMEALGSCLTNKYSEGQPFARYYGGNENIDKIEMLCKARALKAFGLDEAHWGVNVQPYSGSPANFAVYTALLNPHDRVMGLDLPSGGHLTHGYYAGGKKISATSIFFESLPYKLNPQTGIVDMDKLEEKALEFRPKMIICGASAYSRDWDYKRFREIADKVGAYLIV
;
A
#
# COMPACT_ATOMS: atom_id res chain seq x y z
N SER A 1 -9.13 -53.30 -26.17
CA SER A 1 -10.35 -53.82 -25.51
C SER A 1 -9.95 -54.45 -24.19
N VAL A 2 -10.04 -53.70 -23.09
CA VAL A 2 -10.07 -54.23 -21.72
C VAL A 2 -10.98 -53.27 -20.93
N ARG A 3 -12.22 -53.71 -20.68
CA ARG A 3 -13.17 -53.00 -19.81
C ARG A 3 -12.76 -53.27 -18.36
N VAL A 4 -12.36 -52.23 -17.64
CA VAL A 4 -12.28 -52.27 -16.17
C VAL A 4 -13.50 -51.54 -15.65
N GLY A 5 -14.48 -52.31 -15.18
CA GLY A 5 -15.69 -51.77 -14.55
C GLY A 5 -15.34 -51.18 -13.19
N ALA A 6 -15.24 -49.85 -13.11
CA ALA A 6 -15.26 -49.15 -11.84
C ALA A 6 -16.73 -49.05 -11.37
N LYS A 7 -17.09 -49.87 -10.39
CA LYS A 7 -18.31 -49.63 -9.59
C LYS A 7 -18.15 -48.29 -8.89
N MET A 8 -18.96 -47.30 -9.26
CA MET A 8 -19.16 -46.12 -8.44
C MET A 8 -19.84 -46.54 -7.14
N ALA A 9 -19.05 -46.67 -6.07
CA ALA A 9 -19.58 -46.63 -4.73
C ALA A 9 -19.96 -45.16 -4.46
N HIS A 10 -21.26 -44.88 -4.40
CA HIS A 10 -21.77 -43.67 -3.77
C HIS A 10 -21.29 -43.67 -2.31
N GLN A 11 -20.18 -42.98 -2.04
CA GLN A 11 -19.85 -42.59 -0.68
C GLN A 11 -20.85 -41.53 -0.29
N ASN A 12 -21.81 -41.92 0.56
CA ASN A 12 -22.63 -40.99 1.32
C ASN A 12 -21.70 -40.09 2.13
N GLY A 13 -21.42 -38.90 1.60
CA GLY A 13 -20.66 -37.87 2.28
C GLY A 13 -21.31 -37.57 3.62
N HIS A 14 -20.69 -38.06 4.69
CA HIS A 14 -20.94 -37.55 6.04
C HIS A 14 -20.41 -36.11 6.06
N HIS A 15 -21.21 -35.17 5.57
CA HIS A 15 -21.05 -33.77 5.95
C HIS A 15 -21.36 -33.69 7.44
N SER A 16 -20.34 -33.90 8.26
CA SER A 16 -20.38 -33.44 9.64
C SER A 16 -20.75 -31.95 9.60
N PRO A 17 -21.78 -31.50 10.34
CA PRO A 17 -22.07 -30.08 10.44
C PRO A 17 -20.77 -29.35 10.79
N MET A 18 -20.49 -28.22 10.15
CA MET A 18 -19.28 -27.40 10.36
C MET A 18 -19.00 -27.14 11.86
N GLU A 19 -20.07 -27.18 12.67
CA GLU A 19 -20.11 -27.09 14.13
C GLU A 19 -19.31 -28.14 14.90
N ARG A 20 -19.06 -29.32 14.31
CA ARG A 20 -18.35 -30.41 14.99
C ARG A 20 -16.83 -30.34 14.93
N VAL A 21 -16.27 -29.51 14.04
CA VAL A 21 -14.82 -29.53 13.76
C VAL A 21 -14.09 -28.39 14.49
N PHE A 22 -14.74 -27.22 14.64
CA PHE A 22 -14.20 -26.06 15.37
C PHE A 22 -15.34 -25.30 16.08
N PRO A 23 -15.85 -25.78 17.22
CA PRO A 23 -16.93 -25.10 17.94
C PRO A 23 -16.56 -23.68 18.37
N GLU A 24 -15.27 -23.41 18.62
CA GLU A 24 -14.75 -22.09 18.97
C GLU A 24 -14.79 -21.11 17.79
N ALA A 25 -14.76 -21.60 16.55
CA ALA A 25 -14.77 -20.74 15.34
C ALA A 25 -16.09 -19.98 15.13
N LYS A 26 -17.13 -20.28 15.92
CA LYS A 26 -18.41 -19.57 15.91
C LYS A 26 -18.59 -18.65 17.13
N LEU A 27 -17.64 -18.58 18.04
CA LEU A 27 -17.73 -17.68 19.19
C LEU A 27 -17.67 -16.23 18.71
N SER A 28 -18.48 -15.38 19.34
CA SER A 28 -18.28 -13.93 19.24
C SER A 28 -16.97 -13.53 19.94
N LEU A 29 -16.43 -12.36 19.59
CA LEU A 29 -15.22 -11.87 20.25
C LEU A 29 -15.42 -11.73 21.78
N ASP A 30 -16.58 -11.26 22.22
CA ASP A 30 -16.91 -11.14 23.65
C ASP A 30 -16.84 -12.48 24.40
N GLN A 31 -17.09 -13.60 23.71
CA GLN A 31 -17.04 -14.95 24.29
C GLN A 31 -15.64 -15.57 24.19
N ALA A 32 -14.95 -15.36 23.06
CA ALA A 32 -13.64 -15.94 22.80
C ALA A 32 -12.52 -15.19 23.54
N ASP A 33 -12.60 -13.86 23.61
CA ASP A 33 -11.61 -12.97 24.20
C ASP A 33 -12.30 -11.72 24.80
N PRO A 34 -12.91 -11.85 26.00
CA PRO A 34 -13.61 -10.74 26.66
C PRO A 34 -12.68 -9.57 27.04
N GLU A 35 -11.38 -9.83 27.24
CA GLU A 35 -10.41 -8.78 27.56
C GLU A 35 -10.17 -7.88 26.34
N LEU A 36 -9.89 -8.47 25.18
CA LEU A 36 -9.75 -7.71 23.93
C LEU A 36 -11.05 -6.98 23.55
N ALA A 37 -12.20 -7.62 23.75
CA ALA A 37 -13.49 -6.97 23.48
C ALA A 37 -13.70 -5.71 24.34
N ALA A 38 -13.31 -5.75 25.61
CA ALA A 38 -13.35 -4.59 26.49
C ALA A 38 -12.43 -3.47 26.01
N ILE A 39 -11.19 -3.79 25.61
CA ILE A 39 -10.22 -2.81 25.08
C ILE A 39 -10.75 -2.13 23.79
N ILE A 40 -11.34 -2.89 22.87
CA ILE A 40 -11.93 -2.34 21.63
C ILE A 40 -13.10 -1.40 21.96
N LYS A 41 -13.92 -1.75 22.95
CA LYS A 41 -15.02 -0.89 23.41
C LYS A 41 -14.50 0.42 24.00
N ASP A 42 -13.42 0.37 24.76
CA ASP A 42 -12.78 1.56 25.32
C ASP A 42 -12.19 2.45 24.22
N GLU A 43 -11.56 1.88 23.19
CA GLU A 43 -11.08 2.66 22.03
C GLU A 43 -12.22 3.30 21.26
N LYS A 44 -13.35 2.60 21.07
CA LYS A 44 -14.54 3.20 20.46
C LYS A 44 -15.06 4.40 21.25
N VAL A 45 -15.03 4.34 22.59
CA VAL A 45 -15.43 5.46 23.45
C VAL A 45 -14.42 6.60 23.36
N ARG A 46 -13.11 6.31 23.28
CA ARG A 46 -12.07 7.32 23.06
C ARG A 46 -12.32 8.09 21.78
N GLN A 47 -12.47 7.39 20.65
CA GLN A 47 -12.75 8.00 19.34
C GLN A 47 -14.04 8.82 19.33
N TRP A 48 -15.09 8.35 20.03
CA TRP A 48 -16.37 9.06 20.10
C TRP A 48 -16.29 10.36 20.91
N LYS A 49 -15.44 10.42 21.93
CA LYS A 49 -15.29 11.59 22.82
C LYS A 49 -14.19 12.56 22.36
N GLY A 50 -13.27 12.10 21.51
CA GLY A 50 -12.12 12.86 21.05
C GLY A 50 -12.44 13.82 19.90
N ILE A 51 -11.67 14.90 19.81
CA ILE A 51 -11.56 15.71 18.60
C ILE A 51 -10.29 15.26 17.90
N GLU A 52 -10.42 14.37 16.91
CA GLU A 52 -9.28 13.79 16.20
C GLU A 52 -8.77 14.78 15.14
N LEU A 53 -7.60 15.39 15.41
CA LEU A 53 -6.97 16.41 14.55
C LEU A 53 -5.69 15.90 13.84
N ILE A 54 -5.40 14.60 13.93
CA ILE A 54 -4.26 14.00 13.23
C ILE A 54 -4.63 13.88 11.75
N ALA A 55 -3.92 14.63 10.89
CA ALA A 55 -4.25 14.76 9.47
C ALA A 55 -4.27 13.44 8.67
N SER A 56 -3.57 12.40 9.14
CA SER A 56 -3.51 11.08 8.51
C SER A 56 -4.55 10.09 9.04
N GLU A 57 -5.28 10.42 10.09
CA GLU A 57 -6.34 9.57 10.62
C GLU A 57 -7.69 9.86 9.97
N ASN A 58 -8.55 8.85 9.92
CA ASN A 58 -9.91 8.98 9.42
C ASN A 58 -10.78 7.83 9.94
N PHE A 59 -12.10 7.98 9.88
CA PHE A 59 -13.07 6.95 10.22
C PHE A 59 -13.55 6.24 8.95
N THR A 60 -13.28 4.94 8.84
CA THR A 60 -13.77 4.14 7.72
C THR A 60 -15.26 3.82 7.85
N SER A 61 -15.87 3.36 6.77
CA SER A 61 -17.30 3.00 6.74
C SER A 61 -17.55 1.57 7.21
N ALA A 62 -18.74 1.32 7.76
CA ALA A 62 -19.16 -0.03 8.18
C ALA A 62 -19.04 -1.10 7.07
N PRO A 63 -19.43 -0.85 5.80
CA PRO A 63 -19.23 -1.83 4.73
C PRO A 63 -17.78 -2.22 4.47
N VAL A 64 -16.82 -1.30 4.68
CA VAL A 64 -15.38 -1.60 4.56
C VAL A 64 -14.94 -2.55 5.67
N MET A 65 -15.37 -2.29 6.91
CA MET A 65 -15.08 -3.17 8.05
C MET A 65 -15.73 -4.55 7.89
N GLU A 66 -16.96 -4.60 7.38
CA GLU A 66 -17.66 -5.86 7.07
C GLU A 66 -16.87 -6.71 6.07
N ALA A 67 -16.34 -6.10 5.00
CA ALA A 67 -15.52 -6.81 4.03
C ALA A 67 -14.20 -7.34 4.62
N LEU A 68 -13.54 -6.57 5.50
CA LEU A 68 -12.30 -6.99 6.18
C LEU A 68 -12.52 -8.19 7.11
N GLY A 69 -13.68 -8.27 7.77
CA GLY A 69 -14.07 -9.40 8.63
C GLY A 69 -14.69 -10.59 7.90
N SER A 70 -14.68 -10.60 6.58
CA SER A 70 -15.35 -11.65 5.77
C SER A 70 -14.49 -12.90 5.57
N CYS A 71 -15.07 -13.91 4.91
CA CYS A 71 -14.38 -15.18 4.60
C CYS A 71 -13.20 -15.04 3.62
N LEU A 72 -13.00 -13.87 3.01
CA LEU A 72 -11.95 -13.62 2.04
C LEU A 72 -10.54 -13.83 2.62
N THR A 73 -10.38 -13.59 3.93
CA THR A 73 -9.10 -13.81 4.65
C THR A 73 -8.60 -15.26 4.58
N ASN A 74 -9.50 -16.22 4.34
CA ASN A 74 -9.15 -17.64 4.29
C ASN A 74 -8.51 -18.06 2.96
N LYS A 75 -8.52 -17.20 1.93
CA LYS A 75 -8.10 -17.61 0.58
C LYS A 75 -6.68 -17.16 0.24
N TYR A 76 -5.82 -18.16 0.01
CA TYR A 76 -4.49 -17.96 -0.54
C TYR A 76 -4.55 -17.80 -2.07
N SER A 77 -4.04 -16.69 -2.60
CA SER A 77 -4.26 -16.27 -3.99
C SER A 77 -3.02 -15.67 -4.67
N GLU A 78 -1.85 -16.25 -4.41
CA GLU A 78 -0.58 -15.82 -5.03
C GLU A 78 -0.68 -15.73 -6.55
N GLY A 79 -0.08 -14.66 -7.11
CA GLY A 79 -0.12 -14.33 -8.52
C GLY A 79 -1.03 -13.14 -8.84
N GLN A 80 -1.43 -13.05 -10.10
CA GLN A 80 -2.35 -12.03 -10.60
C GLN A 80 -3.65 -12.71 -11.08
N PRO A 81 -4.76 -11.97 -11.25
CA PRO A 81 -5.98 -12.51 -11.84
C PRO A 81 -5.69 -13.25 -13.16
N PHE A 82 -6.29 -14.42 -13.33
CA PHE A 82 -6.06 -15.32 -14.48
C PHE A 82 -4.64 -15.92 -14.61
N ALA A 83 -3.74 -15.60 -13.68
CA ALA A 83 -2.37 -16.11 -13.60
C ALA A 83 -2.02 -16.49 -12.14
N ARG A 84 -2.91 -17.25 -11.51
CA ARG A 84 -2.76 -17.73 -10.13
C ARG A 84 -1.94 -19.00 -10.08
N TYR A 85 -1.15 -19.17 -9.02
CA TYR A 85 -0.42 -20.41 -8.76
C TYR A 85 -1.30 -21.54 -8.21
N TYR A 86 -2.44 -21.19 -7.59
CA TYR A 86 -3.37 -22.15 -6.99
C TYR A 86 -4.79 -22.01 -7.56
N GLY A 87 -5.56 -23.11 -7.52
CA GLY A 87 -6.96 -23.15 -7.92
C GLY A 87 -7.94 -22.46 -6.95
N GLY A 88 -9.21 -22.39 -7.36
CA GLY A 88 -10.33 -21.91 -6.55
C GLY A 88 -10.38 -20.39 -6.33
N ASN A 89 -9.82 -19.62 -7.27
CA ASN A 89 -9.73 -18.15 -7.18
C ASN A 89 -10.77 -17.41 -8.05
N GLU A 90 -11.81 -18.10 -8.52
CA GLU A 90 -12.78 -17.56 -9.48
C GLU A 90 -13.48 -16.29 -8.96
N ASN A 91 -13.77 -16.24 -7.66
CA ASN A 91 -14.36 -15.06 -7.03
C ASN A 91 -13.32 -14.03 -6.59
N ILE A 92 -12.11 -14.47 -6.23
CA ILE A 92 -11.01 -13.55 -5.88
C ILE A 92 -10.58 -12.74 -7.10
N ASP A 93 -10.52 -13.36 -8.28
CA ASP A 93 -10.21 -12.70 -9.53
C ASP A 93 -11.27 -11.64 -9.87
N LYS A 94 -12.57 -11.94 -9.68
CA LYS A 94 -13.64 -10.94 -9.84
C LYS A 94 -13.46 -9.76 -8.89
N ILE A 95 -13.13 -10.02 -7.63
CA ILE A 95 -12.93 -8.97 -6.61
C ILE A 95 -11.74 -8.09 -6.97
N GLU A 96 -10.59 -8.69 -7.31
CA GLU A 96 -9.38 -7.93 -7.64
C GLU A 96 -9.57 -7.13 -8.93
N MET A 97 -10.17 -7.71 -9.97
CA MET A 97 -10.49 -7.00 -11.21
C MET A 97 -11.47 -5.84 -10.98
N LEU A 98 -12.49 -6.05 -10.13
CA LEU A 98 -13.42 -4.99 -9.74
C LEU A 98 -12.70 -3.86 -8.99
N CYS A 99 -11.77 -4.20 -8.09
CA CYS A 99 -10.97 -3.23 -7.35
C CYS A 99 -10.09 -2.40 -8.29
N LYS A 100 -9.37 -3.06 -9.21
CA LYS A 100 -8.53 -2.40 -10.22
C LYS A 100 -9.35 -1.45 -11.11
N ALA A 101 -10.47 -1.91 -11.64
CA ALA A 101 -11.34 -1.09 -12.47
C ALA A 101 -11.91 0.13 -11.72
N ARG A 102 -12.32 -0.06 -10.45
CA ARG A 102 -12.81 1.04 -9.61
C ARG A 102 -11.71 2.02 -9.22
N ALA A 103 -10.47 1.55 -8.99
CA ALA A 103 -9.34 2.42 -8.71
C ALA A 103 -9.05 3.35 -9.91
N LEU A 104 -8.93 2.80 -11.12
CA LEU A 104 -8.75 3.63 -12.33
C LEU A 104 -9.90 4.63 -12.52
N LYS A 105 -11.15 4.16 -12.36
CA LYS A 105 -12.33 5.02 -12.46
C LYS A 105 -12.33 6.15 -11.43
N ALA A 106 -11.93 5.89 -10.19
CA ALA A 106 -11.91 6.88 -9.11
C ALA A 106 -10.97 8.06 -9.42
N PHE A 107 -9.88 7.80 -10.15
CA PHE A 107 -8.93 8.81 -10.60
C PHE A 107 -9.17 9.31 -12.04
N GLY A 108 -10.25 8.86 -12.70
CA GLY A 108 -10.58 9.25 -14.08
C GLY A 108 -9.54 8.79 -15.11
N LEU A 109 -8.87 7.67 -14.86
CA LEU A 109 -7.76 7.19 -15.68
C LEU A 109 -8.23 6.22 -16.77
N ASP A 110 -7.66 6.37 -17.96
CA ASP A 110 -7.83 5.46 -19.09
C ASP A 110 -6.94 4.24 -18.94
N GLU A 111 -7.52 3.04 -19.00
CA GLU A 111 -6.83 1.76 -18.89
C GLU A 111 -5.81 1.50 -20.01
N ALA A 112 -5.92 2.19 -21.15
CA ALA A 112 -4.93 2.12 -22.21
C ALA A 112 -3.60 2.79 -21.81
N HIS A 113 -3.63 3.73 -20.87
CA HIS A 113 -2.49 4.52 -20.44
C HIS A 113 -2.04 4.20 -19.00
N TRP A 114 -2.96 3.65 -18.18
CA TRP A 114 -2.74 3.43 -16.76
C TRP A 114 -3.06 1.99 -16.36
N GLY A 115 -2.10 1.36 -15.69
CA GLY A 115 -2.30 0.15 -14.92
C GLY A 115 -2.38 0.46 -13.42
N VAL A 116 -2.88 -0.50 -12.63
CA VAL A 116 -2.91 -0.39 -11.18
C VAL A 116 -2.63 -1.74 -10.52
N ASN A 117 -1.80 -1.73 -9.48
CA ASN A 117 -1.60 -2.85 -8.58
C ASN A 117 -2.24 -2.52 -7.23
N VAL A 118 -3.17 -3.37 -6.78
CA VAL A 118 -3.95 -3.19 -5.54
C VAL A 118 -3.51 -4.16 -4.42
N GLN A 119 -2.36 -4.81 -4.59
CA GLN A 119 -1.82 -5.80 -3.65
C GLN A 119 -0.80 -5.28 -2.62
N PRO A 120 -0.16 -4.09 -2.74
CA PRO A 120 0.72 -3.61 -1.68
C PRO A 120 -0.01 -3.50 -0.33
N TYR A 121 0.59 -4.07 0.73
CA TYR A 121 -0.05 -4.16 2.05
C TYR A 121 -0.27 -2.81 2.74
N SER A 122 0.53 -1.80 2.41
CA SER A 122 0.43 -0.43 2.94
C SER A 122 1.29 0.52 2.08
N GLY A 123 1.31 1.82 2.42
CA GLY A 123 2.05 2.85 1.67
C GLY A 123 3.57 2.64 1.67
N SER A 124 4.16 2.27 2.81
CA SER A 124 5.60 2.03 2.90
C SER A 124 6.12 0.91 2.00
N PRO A 125 5.54 -0.32 2.02
CA PRO A 125 5.94 -1.37 1.10
C PRO A 125 5.57 -1.06 -0.36
N ALA A 126 4.52 -0.27 -0.63
CA ALA A 126 4.21 0.19 -2.00
C ALA A 126 5.35 1.02 -2.59
N ASN A 127 5.83 2.03 -1.84
CA ASN A 127 6.98 2.85 -2.26
C ASN A 127 8.23 1.99 -2.48
N PHE A 128 8.53 1.10 -1.52
CA PHE A 128 9.70 0.22 -1.64
C PHE A 128 9.62 -0.71 -2.86
N ALA A 129 8.44 -1.26 -3.16
CA ALA A 129 8.22 -2.09 -4.34
C ALA A 129 8.44 -1.31 -5.65
N VAL A 130 8.02 -0.04 -5.73
CA VAL A 130 8.30 0.81 -6.90
C VAL A 130 9.81 1.03 -7.08
N TYR A 131 10.53 1.30 -5.99
CA TYR A 131 11.98 1.46 -6.05
C TYR A 131 12.65 0.17 -6.52
N THR A 132 12.31 -0.98 -5.92
CA THR A 132 12.87 -2.28 -6.33
C THR A 132 12.52 -2.66 -7.77
N ALA A 133 11.37 -2.23 -8.29
CA ALA A 133 10.96 -2.53 -9.66
C ALA A 133 11.70 -1.69 -10.71
N LEU A 134 12.00 -0.42 -10.40
CA LEU A 134 12.52 0.56 -11.37
C LEU A 134 14.00 0.91 -11.19
N LEU A 135 14.56 0.60 -10.02
CA LEU A 135 15.92 0.99 -9.62
C LEU A 135 16.74 -0.23 -9.25
N ASN A 136 18.05 -0.15 -9.50
CA ASN A 136 19.02 -1.08 -8.95
C ASN A 136 19.37 -0.69 -7.49
N PRO A 137 19.88 -1.63 -6.69
CA PRO A 137 20.51 -1.28 -5.42
C PRO A 137 21.54 -0.17 -5.61
N HIS A 138 21.53 0.81 -4.70
CA HIS A 138 22.37 2.02 -4.72
C HIS A 138 22.10 3.04 -5.83
N ASP A 139 21.07 2.85 -6.67
CA ASP A 139 20.59 3.93 -7.51
C ASP A 139 20.09 5.10 -6.66
N ARG A 140 20.15 6.29 -7.26
CA ARG A 140 19.98 7.56 -6.54
C ARG A 140 18.52 8.01 -6.51
N VAL A 141 18.04 8.42 -5.35
CA VAL A 141 16.65 8.88 -5.15
C VAL A 141 16.64 10.26 -4.49
N MET A 142 15.75 11.15 -4.91
CA MET A 142 15.51 12.42 -4.23
C MET A 142 14.07 12.51 -3.72
N GLY A 143 13.92 12.93 -2.47
CA GLY A 143 12.63 13.15 -1.82
C GLY A 143 12.66 14.37 -0.90
N LEU A 144 11.50 14.84 -0.45
CA LEU A 144 11.43 15.95 0.50
C LEU A 144 12.06 15.55 1.84
N ASP A 145 12.90 16.42 2.39
CA ASP A 145 13.52 16.23 3.70
C ASP A 145 12.47 15.99 4.79
N LEU A 146 12.72 15.06 5.72
CA LEU A 146 11.73 14.68 6.73
C LEU A 146 11.30 15.88 7.62
N PRO A 147 12.22 16.72 8.15
CA PRO A 147 11.85 17.94 8.87
C PRO A 147 11.19 19.01 7.99
N SER A 148 11.32 18.91 6.67
CA SER A 148 10.63 19.78 5.70
C SER A 148 9.23 19.28 5.34
N GLY A 149 8.74 18.22 5.99
CA GLY A 149 7.41 17.66 5.75
C GLY A 149 7.40 16.38 4.91
N GLY A 150 8.56 15.81 4.58
CA GLY A 150 8.68 14.56 3.85
C GLY A 150 8.10 13.33 4.58
N HIS A 151 8.31 12.14 4.01
CA HIS A 151 7.95 10.87 4.63
C HIS A 151 9.18 9.97 4.77
N LEU A 152 9.22 9.10 5.77
CA LEU A 152 10.37 8.22 6.04
C LEU A 152 10.77 7.38 4.83
N THR A 153 9.80 6.95 4.02
CA THR A 153 10.04 6.10 2.85
C THR A 153 10.66 6.84 1.68
N HIS A 154 10.81 8.17 1.76
CA HIS A 154 11.43 8.99 0.71
C HIS A 154 12.95 9.11 0.88
N GLY A 155 13.50 8.48 1.94
CA GLY A 155 14.90 8.56 2.32
C GLY A 155 15.10 9.44 3.55
N TYR A 156 15.79 8.91 4.56
CA TYR A 156 16.09 9.62 5.79
C TYR A 156 17.38 9.13 6.47
N TYR A 157 18.23 10.09 6.84
CA TYR A 157 19.46 9.91 7.60
C TYR A 157 19.41 10.77 8.85
N ALA A 158 19.93 10.26 9.96
CA ALA A 158 20.10 11.04 11.18
C ALA A 158 21.41 10.63 11.87
N GLY A 159 22.21 11.61 12.31
CA GLY A 159 23.43 11.36 13.09
C GLY A 159 24.45 10.43 12.42
N GLY A 160 24.60 10.51 11.09
CA GLY A 160 25.50 9.63 10.32
C GLY A 160 24.96 8.22 10.06
N LYS A 161 23.73 7.91 10.49
CA LYS A 161 23.09 6.62 10.29
C LYS A 161 21.97 6.69 9.24
N LYS A 162 21.94 5.72 8.34
CA LYS A 162 20.81 5.43 7.43
C LYS A 162 19.65 4.89 8.28
N ILE A 163 18.54 5.63 8.37
CA ILE A 163 17.39 5.27 9.23
C ILE A 163 16.33 4.53 8.42
N SER A 164 15.95 5.08 7.27
CA SER A 164 14.95 4.45 6.40
C SER A 164 15.56 3.28 5.60
N ALA A 165 14.77 2.24 5.33
CA ALA A 165 15.15 1.19 4.40
C ALA A 165 15.53 1.74 3.02
N THR A 166 14.81 2.78 2.56
CA THR A 166 15.14 3.48 1.31
C THR A 166 16.59 3.95 1.28
N SER A 167 17.06 4.62 2.34
CA SER A 167 18.45 5.09 2.43
C SER A 167 19.47 3.97 2.64
N ILE A 168 19.04 2.80 3.13
CA ILE A 168 19.89 1.61 3.28
C ILE A 168 20.19 0.98 1.92
N PHE A 169 19.14 0.73 1.13
CA PHE A 169 19.23 0.00 -0.14
C PHE A 169 19.46 0.90 -1.36
N PHE A 170 19.14 2.20 -1.25
CA PHE A 170 19.30 3.21 -2.29
C PHE A 170 20.08 4.41 -1.73
N GLU A 171 20.68 5.20 -2.61
CA GLU A 171 21.38 6.42 -2.19
C GLU A 171 20.43 7.61 -2.27
N SER A 172 20.01 8.13 -1.13
CA SER A 172 19.01 9.22 -1.07
C SER A 172 19.65 10.58 -0.78
N LEU A 173 19.19 11.64 -1.47
CA LEU A 173 19.54 13.03 -1.19
C LEU A 173 18.26 13.87 -1.07
N PRO A 174 18.03 14.58 0.06
CA PRO A 174 16.80 15.34 0.21
C PRO A 174 16.84 16.69 -0.52
N TYR A 175 15.69 17.08 -1.06
CA TYR A 175 15.38 18.48 -1.36
C TYR A 175 14.59 19.12 -0.20
N LYS A 176 14.55 20.44 -0.13
CA LYS A 176 14.06 21.18 1.05
C LYS A 176 13.09 22.30 0.66
N LEU A 177 12.40 22.82 1.67
CA LEU A 177 11.65 24.07 1.53
C LEU A 177 12.59 25.27 1.56
N ASN A 178 12.19 26.34 0.89
CA ASN A 178 12.73 27.67 1.12
C ASN A 178 12.24 28.15 2.50
N PRO A 179 13.15 28.49 3.45
CA PRO A 179 12.77 28.80 4.82
C PRO A 179 12.04 30.14 4.98
N GLN A 180 12.11 31.03 3.98
CA GLN A 180 11.38 32.30 3.98
C GLN A 180 9.93 32.13 3.50
N THR A 181 9.69 31.23 2.54
CA THR A 181 8.35 31.06 1.93
C THR A 181 7.60 29.83 2.43
N GLY A 182 8.30 28.83 2.97
CA GLY A 182 7.72 27.54 3.39
C GLY A 182 7.25 26.68 2.21
N ILE A 183 7.73 26.95 1.00
CA ILE A 183 7.40 26.23 -0.25
C ILE A 183 8.66 25.50 -0.73
N VAL A 184 8.52 24.39 -1.46
CA VAL A 184 9.66 23.68 -2.05
C VAL A 184 10.55 24.65 -2.84
N ASP A 185 11.85 24.64 -2.56
CA ASP A 185 12.83 25.43 -3.30
C ASP A 185 13.15 24.74 -4.63
N MET A 186 12.36 25.05 -5.66
CA MET A 186 12.43 24.39 -6.97
C MET A 186 13.76 24.62 -7.69
N ASP A 187 14.36 25.80 -7.51
CA ASP A 187 15.64 26.14 -8.13
C ASP A 187 16.77 25.32 -7.49
N LYS A 188 16.78 25.20 -6.14
CA LYS A 188 17.74 24.33 -5.46
C LYS A 188 17.49 22.85 -5.68
N LEU A 189 16.23 22.44 -5.86
CA LEU A 189 15.92 21.08 -6.28
C LEU A 189 16.54 20.78 -7.65
N GLU A 190 16.39 21.67 -8.63
CA GLU A 190 16.97 21.50 -9.96
C GLU A 190 18.50 21.48 -9.92
N GLU A 191 19.12 22.45 -9.23
CA GLU A 191 20.58 22.53 -9.04
C GLU A 191 21.13 21.20 -8.49
N LYS A 192 20.55 20.72 -7.38
CA LYS A 192 20.97 19.46 -6.76
C LYS A 192 20.69 18.25 -7.62
N ALA A 193 19.59 18.23 -8.37
CA ALA A 193 19.28 17.12 -9.26
C ALA A 193 20.32 17.01 -10.39
N LEU A 194 20.82 18.14 -10.91
CA LEU A 194 21.86 18.16 -11.94
C LEU A 194 23.21 17.64 -11.42
N GLU A 195 23.54 17.88 -10.15
CA GLU A 195 24.77 17.37 -9.52
C GLU A 195 24.63 15.91 -9.08
N PHE A 196 23.53 15.61 -8.38
CA PHE A 196 23.29 14.30 -7.78
C PHE A 196 22.84 13.27 -8.80
N ARG A 197 22.26 13.66 -9.94
CA ARG A 197 21.81 12.75 -11.01
C ARG A 197 20.92 11.61 -10.47
N PRO A 198 19.78 11.92 -9.83
CA PRO A 198 18.87 10.89 -9.35
C PRO A 198 18.33 10.05 -10.51
N LYS A 199 18.00 8.79 -10.23
CA LYS A 199 17.19 7.94 -11.10
C LYS A 199 15.71 8.10 -10.81
N MET A 200 15.34 8.63 -9.65
CA MET A 200 13.96 8.90 -9.26
C MET A 200 13.85 10.16 -8.41
N ILE A 201 12.85 10.97 -8.70
CA ILE A 201 12.44 12.13 -7.89
C ILE A 201 11.03 11.87 -7.36
N ILE A 202 10.85 12.01 -6.05
CA ILE A 202 9.59 11.81 -5.34
C ILE A 202 8.95 13.17 -5.08
N CYS A 203 7.71 13.35 -5.53
CA CYS A 203 6.88 14.53 -5.33
C CYS A 203 5.74 14.18 -4.35
N GLY A 204 6.06 14.14 -3.06
CA GLY A 204 5.11 13.75 -2.02
C GLY A 204 5.58 14.10 -0.61
N ALA A 205 4.64 14.33 0.30
CA ALA A 205 4.89 14.77 1.67
C ALA A 205 3.85 14.21 2.64
N SER A 206 4.22 14.18 3.92
CA SER A 206 3.30 13.91 5.03
C SER A 206 2.76 15.20 5.65
N ALA A 207 3.57 16.26 5.67
CA ALA A 207 3.25 17.51 6.36
C ALA A 207 3.67 18.73 5.51
N TYR A 208 3.01 18.91 4.38
CA TYR A 208 3.18 20.06 3.49
C TYR A 208 1.81 20.60 3.08
N SER A 209 1.56 21.89 3.28
CA SER A 209 0.21 22.50 3.21
C SER A 209 -0.08 23.24 1.91
N ARG A 210 0.75 23.05 0.88
CA ARG A 210 0.64 23.70 -0.43
C ARG A 210 0.48 22.65 -1.52
N ASP A 211 -0.13 23.07 -2.62
CA ASP A 211 -0.18 22.26 -3.83
C ASP A 211 1.23 22.09 -4.42
N TRP A 212 1.39 21.00 -5.15
CA TRP A 212 2.64 20.66 -5.82
C TRP A 212 2.68 21.22 -7.24
N ASP A 213 3.84 21.76 -7.63
CA ASP A 213 4.11 22.12 -9.02
C ASP A 213 4.59 20.87 -9.80
N TYR A 214 3.65 19.98 -10.11
CA TYR A 214 3.94 18.73 -10.83
C TYR A 214 4.61 18.97 -12.18
N LYS A 215 4.28 20.09 -12.85
CA LYS A 215 4.89 20.45 -14.13
C LYS A 215 6.38 20.71 -13.94
N ARG A 216 6.75 21.52 -12.95
CA ARG A 216 8.16 21.83 -12.68
C ARG A 216 8.93 20.61 -12.18
N PHE A 217 8.31 19.74 -11.37
CA PHE A 217 8.91 18.44 -11.01
C PHE A 217 9.17 17.55 -12.23
N ARG A 218 8.22 17.48 -13.17
CA ARG A 218 8.36 16.72 -14.43
C ARG A 218 9.51 17.27 -15.29
N GLU A 219 9.58 18.58 -15.46
CA GLU A 219 10.66 19.24 -16.21
C GLU A 219 12.05 18.90 -15.64
N ILE A 220 12.22 18.95 -14.32
CA ILE A 220 13.48 18.61 -13.66
C ILE A 220 13.80 17.13 -13.84
N ALA A 221 12.82 16.24 -13.64
CA ALA A 221 12.98 14.80 -13.81
C ALA A 221 13.39 14.45 -15.26
N ASP A 222 12.78 15.07 -16.28
CA ASP A 222 13.17 14.89 -17.68
C ASP A 222 14.59 15.37 -17.96
N LYS A 223 14.97 16.52 -17.40
CA LYS A 223 16.32 17.11 -17.58
C LYS A 223 17.44 16.20 -17.08
N VAL A 224 17.18 15.39 -16.05
CA VAL A 224 18.17 14.46 -15.48
C VAL A 224 17.94 13.00 -15.86
N GLY A 225 16.89 12.71 -16.64
CA GLY A 225 16.52 11.35 -17.06
C GLY A 225 16.01 10.48 -15.90
N ALA A 226 15.30 11.07 -14.94
CA ALA A 226 14.71 10.39 -13.79
C ALA A 226 13.24 10.03 -14.00
N TYR A 227 12.80 8.97 -13.32
CA TYR A 227 11.39 8.75 -13.05
C TYR A 227 10.86 9.81 -12.09
N LEU A 228 9.62 10.24 -12.30
CA LEU A 228 8.86 11.05 -11.34
C LEU A 228 7.83 10.14 -10.69
N ILE A 229 7.87 10.04 -9.36
CA ILE A 229 6.86 9.35 -8.56
C ILE A 229 6.11 10.40 -7.72
N VAL A 230 4.79 10.23 -7.61
CA VAL A 230 3.89 11.08 -6.84
C VAL A 230 3.22 10.21 -5.78
#